data_AF-R0FSJ7-F1
#
_entry.id   AF-R0FSJ7-F1
#
_cell.length_a   1.000
_cell.length_b   1.000
_cell.length_c   1.000
_cell.angle_alpha   90.00
_cell.angle_beta   90.00
_cell.angle_gamma   90.00
#
_symmetry.space_group_name_H-M   'P 1'
#
loop_
_entity.id
_entity.type
_entity.pdbx_description
1 polymer ?
#
loop_
_entity_poly.entity_id
_entity_poly.type
_entity_poly.pdbx_seq_one_letter_code
_entity_poly.pdbx_strand_id
1 'polypeptide(L)'
;MVSEGEVRCRISDEDIIEGYLRRKVNGEATANPRFIVDNMEEELYTREPWLLPQPTDPILNPREWFYLGKRNWKYLHAEGVHCEGAWILIQGRTPILSKESGEVIGATMRFRYCFRNKNDTTAMAHTSWFMREYRLCDKTKPYNTRHVLCKITCNL
;
A
#
# COMPACT_ATOMS: atom_id res chain seq x y z
N MET A 1 15.12 12.11 0.71
CA MET A 1 16.14 11.07 0.96
C MET A 1 15.48 9.71 0.77
N VAL A 2 15.83 9.01 -0.31
CA VAL A 2 15.41 7.62 -0.51
C VAL A 2 16.17 6.81 0.55
N SER A 3 15.46 6.07 1.40
CA SER A 3 16.13 5.19 2.37
C SER A 3 16.99 4.20 1.58
N GLU A 4 18.28 4.12 1.90
CA GLU A 4 19.22 3.19 1.26
C GLU A 4 18.58 1.79 1.18
N GLY A 5 18.43 1.28 -0.06
CA GLY A 5 17.91 -0.06 -0.34
C GLY A 5 16.55 -0.14 -1.07
N GLU A 6 15.75 0.93 -1.18
CA GLU A 6 14.49 0.88 -1.96
C GLU A 6 14.79 1.11 -3.46
N VAL A 7 14.70 0.06 -4.29
CA VAL A 7 14.76 0.19 -5.76
C VAL A 7 13.70 1.19 -6.20
N ARG A 8 14.10 2.17 -7.03
CA ARG A 8 13.20 3.21 -7.53
C ARG A 8 12.02 2.55 -8.26
N CYS A 9 10.80 2.84 -7.79
CA CYS A 9 9.59 2.39 -8.46
C CYS A 9 9.55 2.94 -9.89
N ARG A 10 9.16 2.08 -10.85
CA ARG A 10 9.05 2.47 -12.26
C ARG A 10 7.79 3.29 -12.53
N ILE A 11 6.78 3.19 -11.67
CA ILE A 11 5.54 3.96 -11.71
C ILE A 11 5.70 5.15 -10.77
N SER A 12 5.38 6.36 -11.24
CA SER A 12 5.52 7.54 -10.40
C SER A 12 4.36 7.68 -9.41
N ASP A 13 4.60 8.35 -8.28
CA ASP A 13 3.57 8.62 -7.28
C ASP A 13 2.38 9.40 -7.88
N GLU A 14 2.64 10.29 -8.83
CA GLU A 14 1.61 11.04 -9.57
C GLU A 14 0.78 10.13 -10.48
N ASP A 15 1.39 9.19 -11.22
CA ASP A 15 0.66 8.23 -12.05
C ASP A 15 -0.24 7.30 -11.21
N ILE A 16 0.21 6.94 -10.00
CA ILE A 16 -0.60 6.18 -9.04
C ILE A 16 -1.84 6.97 -8.60
N ILE A 17 -1.67 8.25 -8.29
CA ILE A 17 -2.75 9.10 -7.82
C ILE A 17 -3.72 9.45 -8.95
N GLU A 18 -3.23 10.05 -10.03
CA GLU A 18 -4.04 10.59 -11.12
C GLU A 18 -4.42 9.54 -12.16
N GLY A 19 -3.47 8.68 -12.53
CA GLY A 19 -3.67 7.65 -13.55
C GLY A 19 -4.54 6.50 -13.06
N TYR A 20 -4.57 6.23 -11.75
CA TYR A 20 -5.34 5.13 -11.18
C TYR A 20 -6.35 5.56 -10.12
N LEU A 21 -5.90 6.05 -8.96
CA LEU A 21 -6.79 6.24 -7.81
C LEU A 21 -7.91 7.25 -8.06
N ARG A 22 -7.62 8.38 -8.70
CA ARG A 22 -8.63 9.39 -9.03
C ARG A 22 -9.71 8.81 -9.92
N ARG A 23 -9.32 8.14 -11.01
CA ARG A 23 -10.25 7.49 -11.95
C ARG A 23 -11.11 6.44 -11.26
N LYS A 24 -10.50 5.61 -10.41
CA LYS A 24 -11.20 4.58 -9.63
C LYS A 24 -12.21 5.19 -8.66
N VAL A 25 -11.86 6.28 -7.99
CA VAL A 25 -12.75 6.99 -7.06
C VAL A 25 -13.91 7.69 -7.79
N ASN A 26 -13.65 8.23 -8.98
CA ASN A 26 -14.66 8.84 -9.84
C ASN A 26 -15.61 7.83 -10.50
N GLY A 27 -15.33 6.52 -10.39
CA GLY A 27 -16.13 5.48 -11.02
C GLY A 27 -15.97 5.43 -12.54
N GLU A 28 -14.86 5.94 -13.06
CA GLU A 28 -14.56 5.87 -14.49
C GLU A 28 -14.43 4.40 -14.91
N ALA A 29 -15.18 3.99 -15.95
CA ALA A 29 -15.22 2.63 -16.46
C ALA A 29 -13.90 2.27 -17.17
N THR A 30 -12.87 2.02 -16.38
CA THR A 30 -11.51 1.72 -16.83
C THR A 30 -11.15 0.34 -16.31
N ALA A 31 -10.65 -0.54 -17.18
CA ALA A 31 -10.09 -1.80 -16.73
C ALA A 31 -8.96 -1.50 -15.73
N ASN A 32 -8.96 -2.20 -14.59
CA ASN A 32 -7.85 -2.08 -13.64
C ASN A 32 -6.57 -2.52 -14.38
N PRO A 33 -5.45 -1.78 -14.24
CA PRO A 33 -4.18 -2.23 -14.77
C PRO A 33 -3.84 -3.64 -14.28
N ARG A 34 -3.36 -4.49 -15.19
CA ARG A 34 -3.14 -5.93 -14.91
C ARG A 34 -2.21 -6.20 -13.73
N PHE A 35 -1.35 -5.25 -13.39
CA PHE A 35 -0.37 -5.34 -12.31
C PHE A 35 -0.96 -4.98 -10.93
N ILE A 36 -2.21 -4.52 -10.87
CA ILE A 36 -2.92 -4.19 -9.63
C ILE A 36 -3.84 -5.35 -9.26
N VAL A 37 -3.61 -5.93 -8.10
CA VAL A 37 -4.47 -6.95 -7.50
C VAL A 37 -5.65 -6.25 -6.82
N ASP A 38 -6.89 -6.53 -7.27
CA ASP A 38 -8.11 -5.84 -6.81
C ASP A 38 -9.11 -6.74 -6.08
N ASN A 39 -8.83 -8.03 -5.98
CA ASN A 39 -9.69 -9.03 -5.33
C ASN A 39 -9.34 -9.28 -3.86
N MET A 40 -8.42 -8.49 -3.28
CA MET A 40 -7.94 -8.64 -1.89
C MET A 40 -8.28 -7.44 -0.99
N GLU A 41 -9.22 -6.57 -1.38
CA GLU A 41 -9.52 -5.31 -0.69
C GLU A 41 -9.79 -5.46 0.82
N GLU A 42 -10.50 -6.52 1.22
CA GLU A 42 -10.88 -6.77 2.62
C GLU A 42 -9.78 -7.50 3.42
N GLU A 43 -8.91 -8.27 2.74
CA GLU A 43 -7.86 -9.09 3.36
C GLU A 43 -6.49 -8.42 3.41
N LEU A 44 -6.28 -7.37 2.61
CA LEU A 44 -4.97 -6.73 2.39
C LEU A 44 -4.20 -6.38 3.67
N TYR A 45 -4.92 -5.92 4.70
CA TYR A 45 -4.31 -5.48 5.96
C TYR A 45 -4.29 -6.55 7.05
N THR A 46 -5.07 -7.62 6.89
CA THR A 46 -5.25 -8.67 7.91
C THR A 46 -4.51 -9.95 7.56
N ARG A 47 -4.21 -10.16 6.28
CA ARG A 47 -3.44 -11.32 5.81
C ARG A 47 -1.95 -11.04 5.90
N GLU A 48 -1.17 -12.09 6.16
CA GLU A 48 0.28 -12.02 6.10
C GLU A 48 0.74 -11.62 4.69
N PRO A 49 1.73 -10.72 4.56
CA PRO A 49 2.12 -10.19 3.26
C PRO A 49 2.72 -11.25 2.32
N TRP A 50 3.39 -12.28 2.85
CA TRP A 50 3.90 -13.40 2.05
C TRP A 50 2.80 -14.34 1.53
N LEU A 51 1.57 -14.23 2.03
CA LEU A 51 0.41 -14.98 1.54
C LEU A 51 -0.49 -14.18 0.59
N LEU A 52 -0.16 -12.91 0.33
CA LEU A 52 -0.83 -12.11 -0.69
C LEU A 52 -0.40 -12.58 -2.09
N PRO A 53 -1.26 -12.43 -3.13
CA PRO A 53 -0.89 -12.75 -4.49
C PRO A 53 0.34 -11.97 -4.94
N GLN A 54 1.37 -12.65 -5.44
CA GLN A 54 2.62 -12.04 -5.88
C GLN A 54 2.76 -12.11 -7.41
N PRO A 55 1.89 -11.42 -8.18
CA PRO A 55 1.98 -11.44 -9.64
C PRO A 55 3.31 -10.85 -10.10
N THR A 56 3.74 -11.29 -11.27
CA THR A 56 4.89 -10.71 -11.97
C THR A 56 4.37 -9.91 -13.17
N ASP A 57 4.92 -8.71 -13.37
CA ASP A 57 4.64 -7.90 -14.55
C ASP A 57 5.92 -7.15 -14.94
N PRO A 58 6.25 -7.03 -16.23
CA PRO A 58 7.43 -6.28 -16.69
C PRO A 58 7.51 -4.83 -16.20
N ILE A 59 6.38 -4.20 -15.86
CA ILE A 59 6.37 -2.82 -15.31
C ILE A 59 6.81 -2.77 -13.85
N LEU A 60 6.69 -3.87 -13.10
CA LEU A 60 7.01 -3.93 -11.68
C LEU A 60 8.49 -4.26 -11.47
N ASN A 61 9.04 -3.74 -10.38
CA ASN A 61 10.32 -4.23 -9.90
C ASN A 61 10.16 -5.63 -9.27
N PRO A 62 11.23 -6.44 -9.22
CA PRO A 62 11.22 -7.66 -8.42
C PRO A 62 10.87 -7.34 -6.96
N ARG A 63 9.99 -8.17 -6.37
CA ARG A 63 9.51 -8.01 -4.99
C ARG A 63 8.75 -6.70 -4.72
N GLU A 64 8.08 -6.17 -5.73
CA GLU A 64 7.17 -5.03 -5.65
C GLU A 64 5.80 -5.46 -6.19
N TRP A 65 4.75 -5.17 -5.44
CA TRP A 65 3.38 -5.54 -5.80
C TRP A 65 2.40 -4.43 -5.44
N PHE A 66 1.34 -4.29 -6.24
CA PHE A 66 0.32 -3.27 -6.04
C PHE A 66 -1.04 -3.91 -5.77
N TYR A 67 -1.72 -3.41 -4.75
CA TYR A 67 -3.03 -3.89 -4.32
C TYR A 67 -3.99 -2.73 -4.19
N LEU A 68 -5.21 -2.90 -4.68
CA LEU A 68 -6.33 -2.06 -4.31
C LEU A 68 -6.75 -2.43 -2.88
N GLY A 69 -6.75 -1.43 -2.00
CA GLY A 69 -7.19 -1.57 -0.62
C GLY A 69 -8.46 -0.79 -0.37
N LYS A 70 -9.27 -1.30 0.55
CA LYS A 70 -10.35 -0.52 1.17
C LYS A 70 -9.82 0.10 2.44
N ARG A 71 -9.93 1.43 2.56
CA ARG A 71 -9.46 2.14 3.74
C ARG A 71 -10.13 1.58 4.99
N ASN A 72 -9.35 1.07 5.92
CA ASN A 72 -9.84 0.66 7.22
C ASN A 72 -8.83 1.03 8.31
N TRP A 73 -9.31 1.81 9.28
CA TRP A 73 -8.51 2.36 10.37
C TRP A 73 -8.27 1.36 11.51
N LYS A 74 -8.91 0.19 11.47
CA LYS A 74 -8.88 -0.81 12.56
C LYS A 74 -7.75 -1.83 12.46
N TYR A 75 -6.98 -1.85 11.37
CA TYR A 75 -6.02 -2.92 11.11
C TYR A 75 -4.62 -2.58 11.62
N LEU A 76 -4.47 -2.70 12.95
CA LEU A 76 -3.20 -2.65 13.65
C LEU A 76 -2.83 -3.99 14.30
N HIS A 77 -3.72 -4.98 14.30
CA HIS A 77 -3.42 -6.36 14.70
C HIS A 77 -4.35 -7.32 13.95
N ALA A 78 -3.79 -8.40 13.42
CA ALA A 78 -4.49 -9.49 12.79
C ALA A 78 -3.97 -10.82 13.31
N GLU A 79 -4.87 -11.75 13.59
CA GLU A 79 -4.51 -13.10 14.06
C GLU A 79 -3.78 -13.92 12.98
N GLY A 80 -3.89 -13.48 11.71
CA GLY A 80 -3.27 -14.08 10.52
C GLY A 80 -3.63 -15.55 10.32
N VAL A 81 -3.15 -16.12 9.21
CA VAL A 81 -3.32 -17.54 8.92
C VAL A 81 -2.31 -18.34 9.75
N HIS A 82 -1.03 -18.01 9.68
CA HIS A 82 0.02 -18.75 10.40
C HIS A 82 0.53 -18.03 11.65
N CYS A 83 0.48 -16.71 11.69
CA CYS A 83 1.02 -15.90 12.77
C CYS A 83 0.14 -14.70 13.12
N GLU A 84 0.25 -14.21 14.34
CA GLU A 84 -0.29 -12.90 14.70
C GLU A 84 0.61 -11.82 14.12
N GLY A 85 0.05 -10.84 13.43
CA GLY A 85 0.84 -9.77 12.81
C GLY A 85 0.14 -8.44 12.70
N ALA A 86 0.91 -7.42 12.35
CA ALA A 86 0.49 -6.03 12.37
C ALA A 86 1.27 -5.18 11.36
N TRP A 87 0.58 -4.29 10.67
CA TRP A 87 1.21 -3.21 9.92
C TRP A 87 1.48 -2.03 10.85
N ILE A 88 2.74 -1.85 11.25
CA ILE A 88 3.16 -0.78 12.16
C ILE A 88 3.55 0.45 11.35
N LEU A 89 2.96 1.61 11.67
CA LEU A 89 3.29 2.89 11.04
C LEU A 89 4.74 3.26 11.33
N ILE A 90 5.55 3.44 10.28
CA ILE A 90 6.96 3.88 10.39
C ILE A 90 7.18 5.29 9.82
N GLN A 91 6.31 5.74 8.92
CA GLN A 91 6.34 7.11 8.38
C GLN A 91 4.91 7.62 8.20
N GLY A 92 4.64 8.76 8.83
CA GLY A 92 3.37 9.46 8.71
C GLY A 92 3.10 9.99 7.30
N ARG A 93 2.05 10.81 7.19
CA ARG A 93 1.58 11.32 5.90
C ARG A 93 2.63 12.20 5.23
N THR A 94 3.03 11.83 4.02
CA THR A 94 3.94 12.61 3.15
C THR A 94 3.15 13.07 1.92
N PRO A 95 3.03 14.37 1.64
CA PRO A 95 2.25 14.87 0.52
C PRO A 95 2.87 14.46 -0.84
N ILE A 96 2.01 14.22 -1.83
CA ILE A 96 2.37 14.05 -3.23
C ILE A 96 1.88 15.30 -3.96
N LEU A 97 2.82 15.98 -4.64
CA LEU A 97 2.53 17.17 -5.42
C LEU A 97 2.40 16.80 -6.90
N SER A 98 1.46 17.43 -7.60
CA SER A 98 1.47 17.41 -9.06
C SER A 98 2.73 18.09 -9.58
N LYS A 99 3.37 17.50 -10.58
CA LYS A 99 4.54 18.10 -11.24
C LYS A 99 4.15 19.31 -12.09
N GLU A 100 2.92 19.33 -12.61
CA GLU A 100 2.42 20.40 -13.47
C GLU A 100 1.94 21.60 -12.66
N SER A 101 1.05 21.38 -11.69
CA SER A 101 0.43 22.48 -10.94
C SER A 101 1.10 22.80 -9.61
N GLY A 102 1.92 21.90 -9.07
CA GLY A 102 2.46 21.99 -7.71
C GLY A 102 1.43 21.76 -6.60
N GLU A 103 0.16 21.49 -6.94
CA GLU A 103 -0.90 21.25 -5.97
C GLU A 103 -0.77 19.87 -5.32
N VAL A 104 -1.29 19.73 -4.10
CA VAL A 104 -1.32 18.45 -3.39
C VAL A 104 -2.42 17.58 -3.96
N ILE A 105 -2.02 16.54 -4.70
CA ILE A 105 -2.93 15.58 -5.35
C ILE A 105 -3.19 14.33 -4.51
N GLY A 106 -2.29 14.04 -3.56
CA GLY A 106 -2.38 12.84 -2.73
C GLY A 106 -1.38 12.84 -1.60
N ALA A 107 -1.28 11.71 -0.92
CA ALA A 107 -0.24 11.49 0.09
C ALA A 107 0.12 10.01 0.22
N THR A 108 1.31 9.76 0.74
CA THR A 108 1.77 8.42 1.13
C THR A 108 1.87 8.26 2.64
N MET A 109 1.70 7.04 3.14
CA MET A 109 2.06 6.61 4.49
C MET A 109 2.85 5.31 4.38
N ARG A 110 3.84 5.09 5.25
CA ARG A 110 4.65 3.86 5.22
C ARG A 110 4.48 3.04 6.49
N PHE A 111 4.37 1.74 6.30
CA PHE A 111 4.22 0.75 7.34
C PHE A 111 5.27 -0.35 7.17
N ARG A 112 5.63 -0.99 8.28
CA ARG A 112 6.44 -2.20 8.32
C ARG A 112 5.62 -3.31 8.96
N TYR A 113 5.63 -4.49 8.35
CA TYR A 113 4.94 -5.62 8.92
C TYR A 113 5.77 -6.21 10.06
N CYS A 114 5.12 -6.51 11.18
CA CYS A 114 5.69 -7.22 12.31
C CYS A 114 4.82 -8.46 12.61
N PHE A 115 5.41 -9.52 13.13
CA PHE A 115 4.68 -10.73 13.49
C PHE A 115 5.27 -11.47 14.69
N ARG A 116 4.50 -12.38 15.27
CA ARG A 116 4.95 -13.38 16.23
C ARG A 116 4.19 -14.69 16.01
N ASN A 117 4.75 -15.80 16.47
CA ASN A 117 4.05 -17.08 16.42
C ASN A 117 2.75 -17.02 17.25
N LYS A 118 1.72 -17.77 16.82
CA LYS A 118 0.47 -17.86 17.58
C LYS A 118 0.75 -18.38 18.99
N ASN A 119 0.07 -17.80 19.98
CA ASN A 119 0.23 -18.10 21.41
C ASN A 119 1.59 -17.70 22.02
N ASP A 120 2.46 -17.05 21.25
CA ASP A 120 3.68 -16.48 21.80
C ASP A 120 3.35 -15.20 22.58
N THR A 121 3.94 -15.05 23.76
CA THR A 121 3.75 -13.86 24.61
C THR A 121 4.80 -12.78 24.34
N THR A 122 5.80 -13.06 23.50
CA THR A 122 6.84 -12.11 23.12
C THR A 122 6.30 -10.97 22.24
N ALA A 123 7.08 -9.89 22.15
CA ALA A 123 6.81 -8.77 21.25
C ALA A 123 6.99 -9.19 19.79
N MET A 124 6.21 -8.58 18.89
CA MET A 124 6.29 -8.89 17.46
C MET A 124 7.65 -8.49 16.88
N ALA A 125 8.26 -9.41 16.14
CA ALA A 125 9.51 -9.18 15.41
C ALA A 125 9.25 -8.40 14.11
N HIS A 126 10.15 -7.48 13.79
CA HIS A 126 10.12 -6.74 12.53
C HIS A 126 10.48 -7.63 11.34
N THR A 127 9.75 -7.49 10.24
CA THR A 127 10.05 -8.22 8.99
C THR A 127 10.74 -7.33 7.96
N SER A 128 11.11 -7.91 6.82
CA SER A 128 11.54 -7.21 5.60
C SER A 128 10.39 -6.69 4.73
N TRP A 129 9.13 -6.85 5.17
CA TRP A 129 7.95 -6.45 4.41
C TRP A 129 7.50 -5.03 4.76
N PHE A 130 7.29 -4.22 3.73
CA PHE A 130 6.89 -2.83 3.85
C PHE A 130 5.64 -2.57 3.00
N MET A 131 4.80 -1.66 3.47
CA MET A 131 3.67 -1.14 2.73
C MET A 131 3.82 0.37 2.60
N ARG A 132 3.63 0.88 1.39
CA ARG A 132 3.41 2.29 1.12
C ARG A 132 1.98 2.45 0.62
N GLU A 133 1.15 3.05 1.45
CA GLU A 133 -0.25 3.32 1.14
C GLU A 133 -0.39 4.70 0.51
N TYR A 134 -1.06 4.75 -0.63
CA TYR A 134 -1.35 5.95 -1.40
C TYR A 134 -2.80 6.37 -1.19
N ARG A 135 -3.01 7.65 -0.87
CA ARG A 135 -4.33 8.23 -0.62
C ARG A 135 -4.55 9.40 -1.56
N LEU A 136 -5.71 9.41 -2.22
CA LEU A 136 -6.15 10.52 -3.05
C LEU A 136 -6.47 11.74 -2.18
N CYS A 137 -5.95 12.91 -2.55
CA CYS A 137 -6.43 14.20 -2.07
C CYS A 137 -7.56 14.65 -2.99
N ASP A 138 -8.80 14.33 -2.63
CA ASP A 138 -9.97 14.81 -3.34
C ASP A 138 -10.54 16.08 -2.70
N LYS A 139 -11.06 17.02 -3.50
CA LYS A 139 -11.60 18.30 -3.00
C LYS A 139 -12.75 18.10 -2.00
N THR A 140 -13.55 17.05 -2.17
CA THR A 140 -14.72 16.77 -1.33
C THR A 140 -14.36 15.90 -0.12
N LYS A 141 -13.38 15.00 -0.27
CA LYS A 141 -12.95 14.03 0.76
C LYS A 141 -11.43 13.90 0.80
N PRO A 142 -10.69 14.92 1.27
CA PRO A 142 -9.24 14.88 1.29
C PRO A 142 -8.72 13.66 2.06
N TYR A 143 -8.02 12.76 1.37
CA TYR A 143 -7.45 11.53 1.93
C TYR A 143 -8.46 10.55 2.57
N ASN A 144 -9.77 10.78 2.37
CA ASN A 144 -10.87 10.02 2.96
C ASN A 144 -11.77 9.35 1.92
N THR A 145 -11.17 9.04 0.78
CA THR A 145 -11.78 8.18 -0.24
C THR A 145 -11.87 6.74 0.26
N ARG A 146 -12.84 5.99 -0.27
CA ARG A 146 -13.04 4.57 0.08
C ARG A 146 -11.83 3.71 -0.30
N HIS A 147 -11.28 3.98 -1.48
CA HIS A 147 -10.17 3.23 -2.05
C HIS A 147 -8.83 3.89 -1.74
N VAL A 148 -7.83 3.05 -1.53
CA VAL A 148 -6.40 3.39 -1.47
C VAL A 148 -5.63 2.40 -2.35
N LEU A 149 -4.43 2.76 -2.76
CA LEU A 149 -3.53 1.83 -3.45
C LEU A 149 -2.37 1.54 -2.53
N CYS A 150 -2.04 0.27 -2.32
CA CYS A 150 -0.94 -0.15 -1.48
C CYS A 150 0.15 -0.77 -2.34
N LYS A 151 1.33 -0.17 -2.31
CA LYS A 151 2.55 -0.78 -2.81
C LYS A 151 3.19 -1.58 -1.68
N ILE A 152 3.31 -2.89 -1.83
CA ILE A 152 4.01 -3.75 -0.88
C ILE A 152 5.36 -4.15 -1.47
N THR A 153 6.41 -4.09 -0.66
CA THR A 153 7.75 -4.51 -1.03
C THR A 153 8.35 -5.46 0.01
N CYS A 154 9.26 -6.32 -0.42
CA CYS A 154 10.06 -7.18 0.46
C CYS A 154 11.56 -6.93 0.18
N ASN A 155 12.26 -6.36 1.17
CA ASN A 155 13.69 -6.06 1.06
C ASN A 155 14.49 -7.22 1.68
N LEU A 156 15.13 -8.05 0.86
CA LEU A 156 16.10 -9.04 1.37
C LEU A 156 17.42 -8.37 1.72
#